data_AF-A0A6J0ZWZ8-F1
#
_entry.id   AF-A0A6J0ZWZ8-F1
#
_cell.length_a   1.000
_cell.length_b   1.000
_cell.length_c   1.000
_cell.angle_alpha   90.00
_cell.angle_beta   90.00
_cell.angle_gamma   90.00
#
_symmetry.space_group_name_H-M   'P 1'
#
loop_
_entity.id
_entity.type
_entity.pdbx_description
1 polymer ?
#
loop_
_entity_poly.entity_id
_entity_poly.type
_entity_poly.pdbx_seq_one_letter_code
_entity_poly.pdbx_strand_id
1 'polypeptide(L)'
;MAEPSSSLSSSKDELIQLIKRLGTYLALKMSNLFSISLQKLDPRSVGAIAGLAVAIIFTYRLMRSPAAPSRRQPKRQAPTTSSSAVSTQSNVTLMPSGICSSSEDLRAQNVVDEFFQPVKPTLGQIVRQKLSEGRKVTCRLLGVILEESSPEELQKQATVKSSVLDVLLEITKFCDLYLMERVIDDESEKNVLLALENAGIFTSGGLVKDKVLFCSTENGRTSFVRQLEPDWHIDTNPEIVSQLARFIKYQLHISPVRPERTAANVSTSPSLEHFFGCV
;
A
#
# COMPACT_ATOMS: atom_id res chain seq x y z
N MET A 1 55.25 -4.69 -36.78
CA MET A 1 55.44 -4.75 -35.31
C MET A 1 54.12 -4.39 -34.65
N ALA A 2 53.82 -4.97 -33.48
CA ALA A 2 52.65 -4.65 -32.65
C ALA A 2 52.75 -3.20 -32.12
N GLU A 3 51.70 -2.52 -31.64
CA GLU A 3 50.81 -2.87 -30.52
C GLU A 3 49.47 -2.12 -30.61
N PRO A 4 48.35 -2.77 -30.25
CA PRO A 4 47.40 -2.11 -29.35
C PRO A 4 46.75 -3.08 -28.35
N SER A 5 47.43 -3.40 -27.23
CA SER A 5 46.88 -4.30 -26.19
C SER A 5 46.57 -3.64 -24.83
N SER A 6 47.00 -2.39 -24.59
CA SER A 6 47.07 -1.80 -23.25
C SER A 6 45.76 -1.28 -22.64
N SER A 7 44.73 -0.94 -23.44
CA SER A 7 43.48 -0.38 -22.91
C SER A 7 42.47 -1.42 -22.44
N LEU A 8 42.48 -2.63 -23.03
CA LEU A 8 41.50 -3.68 -22.75
C LEU A 8 41.83 -4.51 -21.50
N SER A 9 43.09 -4.53 -21.06
CA SER A 9 43.51 -5.14 -19.79
C SER A 9 43.05 -4.32 -18.60
N SER A 10 43.32 -3.01 -18.60
CA SER A 10 42.99 -2.08 -17.51
C SER A 10 41.52 -2.18 -17.06
N SER A 11 40.55 -2.09 -17.97
CA SER A 11 39.12 -2.20 -17.59
C SER A 11 38.71 -3.59 -17.09
N LYS A 12 39.42 -4.66 -17.47
CA LYS A 12 39.18 -6.01 -16.92
C LYS A 12 39.73 -6.13 -15.51
N ASP A 13 40.90 -5.55 -15.24
CA ASP A 13 41.50 -5.57 -13.91
C ASP A 13 40.69 -4.74 -12.90
N GLU A 14 40.14 -3.59 -13.31
CA GLU A 14 39.19 -2.80 -12.52
C GLU A 14 37.90 -3.57 -12.22
N LEU A 15 37.31 -4.24 -13.23
CA LEU A 15 36.12 -5.08 -13.04
C LEU A 15 36.40 -6.25 -12.08
N ILE A 16 37.58 -6.88 -12.18
CA ILE A 16 38.00 -7.96 -11.27
C ILE A 16 38.18 -7.43 -9.84
N GLN A 17 38.70 -6.21 -9.65
CA GLN A 17 38.78 -5.57 -8.33
C GLN A 17 37.40 -5.24 -7.76
N LEU A 18 36.48 -4.73 -8.58
CA LEU A 18 35.09 -4.48 -8.16
C LEU A 18 34.37 -5.77 -7.77
N ILE A 19 34.52 -6.85 -8.55
CA ILE A 19 33.97 -8.18 -8.23
C ILE A 19 34.56 -8.72 -6.93
N LYS A 20 35.88 -8.59 -6.71
CA LYS A 20 36.53 -8.98 -5.44
C LYS A 20 36.00 -8.18 -4.25
N ARG A 21 35.84 -6.86 -4.39
CA ARG A 21 35.33 -5.97 -3.34
C ARG A 21 33.85 -6.19 -3.02
N LEU A 22 33.04 -6.52 -4.04
CA LEU A 22 31.65 -6.93 -3.86
C LEU A 22 31.56 -8.33 -3.21
N GLY A 23 32.45 -9.25 -3.60
CA GLY A 23 32.56 -10.59 -3.03
C GLY A 23 32.92 -10.59 -1.55
N THR A 24 33.88 -9.76 -1.11
CA THR A 24 34.20 -9.62 0.33
C THR A 24 33.08 -8.96 1.11
N TYR A 25 32.42 -7.93 0.56
CA TYR A 25 31.26 -7.29 1.19
C TYR A 25 30.08 -8.27 1.37
N LEU A 26 29.78 -9.08 0.36
CA LEU A 26 28.75 -10.11 0.44
C LEU A 26 29.14 -11.26 1.37
N ALA A 27 30.40 -11.72 1.37
CA ALA A 27 30.87 -12.77 2.27
C ALA A 27 30.72 -12.38 3.75
N LEU A 28 31.05 -11.13 4.11
CA LEU A 28 30.88 -10.60 5.47
C LEU A 28 29.41 -10.42 5.88
N LYS A 29 28.51 -10.16 4.93
CA LYS A 29 27.06 -10.01 5.19
C LYS A 29 26.33 -11.36 5.26
N MET A 30 26.79 -12.36 4.49
CA MET A 30 26.18 -13.69 4.43
C MET A 30 26.68 -14.66 5.50
N SER A 31 27.89 -14.47 6.06
CA SER A 31 28.41 -15.33 7.14
C SER A 31 27.51 -15.32 8.40
N ASN A 32 26.92 -14.17 8.73
CA ASN A 32 25.96 -14.04 9.84
C ASN A 32 24.57 -14.64 9.54
N LEU A 33 24.21 -14.84 8.27
CA LEU A 33 22.93 -15.43 7.87
C LEU A 33 23.03 -16.96 7.76
N PHE A 34 24.12 -17.48 7.20
CA PHE A 34 24.33 -18.92 7.04
C PHE A 34 24.63 -19.65 8.35
N SER A 35 25.31 -19.01 9.31
CA SER A 35 25.58 -19.61 10.63
C SER A 35 24.30 -19.91 11.42
N ILE A 36 23.29 -19.04 11.32
CA ILE A 36 21.99 -19.19 12.01
C ILE A 36 21.09 -20.20 11.28
N SER A 37 21.14 -20.27 9.95
CA SER A 37 20.23 -21.10 9.15
C SER A 37 20.65 -22.59 9.06
N LEU A 38 21.94 -22.90 9.10
CA LEU A 38 22.44 -24.28 8.96
C LEU A 38 22.21 -25.18 10.19
N GLN A 39 22.05 -24.62 11.39
CA GLN A 39 21.85 -25.41 12.61
C GLN A 39 20.41 -25.94 12.80
N LYS A 40 19.46 -25.54 11.92
CA LYS A 40 18.03 -25.86 12.07
C LYS A 40 17.38 -26.42 10.80
N LEU A 41 18.15 -27.20 10.03
CA LEU A 41 17.64 -27.91 8.86
C LEU A 41 16.95 -29.21 9.27
N ASP A 42 15.61 -29.20 9.26
CA ASP A 42 14.83 -30.43 9.35
C ASP A 42 15.17 -31.39 8.21
N PRO A 43 15.36 -32.70 8.47
CA PRO A 43 15.70 -33.68 7.44
C PRO A 43 14.62 -33.82 6.34
N ARG A 44 13.40 -33.31 6.59
CA ARG A 44 12.31 -33.23 5.62
C ARG A 44 12.50 -32.12 4.57
N SER A 45 13.28 -31.08 4.87
CA SER A 45 13.50 -29.92 3.98
C SER A 45 14.51 -30.22 2.85
N VAL A 46 15.42 -31.17 3.06
CA VAL A 46 16.49 -31.51 2.10
C VAL A 46 15.91 -31.97 0.75
N GLY A 47 14.82 -32.74 0.76
CA GLY A 47 14.13 -33.17 -0.46
C GLY A 47 13.49 -32.03 -1.25
N ALA A 48 12.96 -31.00 -0.57
CA ALA A 48 12.37 -29.83 -1.22
C ALA A 48 13.45 -28.96 -1.89
N ILE A 49 14.60 -28.77 -1.24
CA ILE A 49 15.74 -28.03 -1.80
C ILE A 49 16.33 -28.77 -3.00
N ALA A 50 16.50 -30.10 -2.91
CA ALA A 50 16.95 -30.92 -4.03
C ALA A 50 15.96 -30.87 -5.22
N GLY A 51 14.65 -30.98 -4.94
CA GLY A 51 13.60 -30.85 -5.94
C GLY A 51 13.58 -29.49 -6.65
N LEU A 52 13.75 -28.40 -5.90
CA LEU A 52 13.85 -27.04 -6.45
C LEU A 52 15.07 -26.89 -7.36
N ALA A 53 16.24 -27.39 -6.94
CA ALA A 53 17.46 -27.35 -7.74
C ALA A 53 17.30 -28.13 -9.06
N VAL A 54 16.71 -29.32 -9.02
CA VAL A 54 16.39 -30.12 -10.22
C VAL A 54 15.39 -29.38 -11.12
N ALA A 55 14.33 -28.77 -10.57
CA ALA A 55 13.34 -28.03 -11.34
C ALA A 55 13.96 -26.80 -12.06
N ILE A 56 14.87 -26.08 -11.41
CA ILE A 56 15.60 -24.96 -12.02
C ILE A 56 16.52 -25.45 -13.15
N ILE A 57 17.25 -26.55 -12.95
CA ILE A 57 18.11 -27.14 -14.00
C ILE A 57 17.26 -27.64 -15.19
N PHE A 58 16.11 -28.25 -14.92
CA PHE A 58 15.24 -28.81 -15.96
C PHE A 58 14.55 -27.71 -16.78
N THR A 59 14.00 -26.68 -16.13
CA THR A 59 13.43 -25.52 -16.82
C THR A 59 14.48 -24.74 -17.61
N TYR A 60 15.69 -24.55 -17.06
CA TYR A 60 16.80 -23.94 -17.78
C TYR A 60 17.26 -24.74 -19.00
N ARG A 61 17.30 -26.09 -18.92
CA ARG A 61 17.56 -26.94 -20.10
C ARG A 61 16.41 -26.89 -21.11
N LEU A 62 15.15 -26.86 -20.66
CA LEU A 62 13.99 -26.82 -21.56
C LEU A 62 13.94 -25.52 -22.36
N MET A 63 14.28 -24.37 -21.75
CA MET A 63 14.39 -23.08 -22.45
C MET A 63 15.61 -22.95 -23.37
N ARG A 64 16.54 -23.92 -23.40
CA ARG A 64 17.78 -23.86 -24.19
C ARG A 64 17.79 -24.79 -25.42
N SER A 65 16.70 -25.51 -25.69
CA SER A 65 16.52 -26.29 -26.92
C SER A 65 15.96 -25.41 -28.05
N PRO A 66 16.62 -25.31 -29.22
CA PRO A 66 16.14 -24.52 -30.35
C PRO A 66 15.03 -25.25 -31.12
N ALA A 67 13.80 -25.19 -30.61
CA ALA A 67 12.62 -25.70 -31.32
C ALA A 67 12.08 -24.62 -32.28
N ALA A 68 12.43 -24.72 -33.57
CA ALA A 68 11.81 -23.92 -34.62
C ALA A 68 10.44 -24.51 -35.02
N PRO A 69 9.34 -23.73 -35.03
CA PRO A 69 8.07 -24.18 -35.59
C PRO A 69 7.73 -23.50 -36.92
N SER A 70 7.35 -24.36 -37.85
CA SER A 70 6.86 -24.10 -39.20
C SER A 70 5.79 -22.99 -39.34
N ARG A 71 5.94 -22.22 -40.42
CA ARG A 71 5.02 -21.24 -40.99
C ARG A 71 3.63 -21.85 -41.29
N ARG A 72 2.57 -21.38 -40.63
CA ARG A 72 1.17 -21.58 -41.06
C ARG A 72 0.41 -20.26 -41.07
N GLN A 73 -0.16 -19.89 -42.22
CA GLN A 73 -1.11 -18.78 -42.35
C GLN A 73 -2.54 -19.22 -42.06
N PRO A 74 -3.37 -18.33 -41.51
CA PRO A 74 -4.81 -18.29 -41.77
C PRO A 74 -5.14 -17.28 -42.90
N LYS A 75 -6.24 -17.57 -43.60
CA LYS A 75 -6.65 -16.94 -44.86
C LYS A 75 -7.56 -15.72 -44.61
N ARG A 76 -7.36 -14.66 -45.39
CA ARG A 76 -8.13 -13.39 -45.41
C ARG A 76 -9.58 -13.61 -45.83
N GLN A 77 -10.54 -12.98 -45.13
CA GLN A 77 -11.82 -12.52 -45.69
C GLN A 77 -12.44 -11.40 -44.83
N ALA A 78 -13.23 -10.52 -45.45
CA ALA A 78 -13.82 -9.30 -44.89
C ALA A 78 -15.21 -9.04 -45.58
N PRO A 79 -15.97 -7.94 -45.35
CA PRO A 79 -17.32 -8.03 -44.78
C PRO A 79 -18.51 -7.57 -45.67
N THR A 80 -19.74 -7.97 -45.31
CA THR A 80 -21.08 -7.53 -45.80
C THR A 80 -22.21 -8.03 -44.86
N THR A 81 -23.47 -7.54 -44.81
CA THR A 81 -24.04 -6.16 -44.77
C THR A 81 -25.54 -6.17 -44.34
N SER A 82 -25.94 -5.27 -43.41
CA SER A 82 -27.26 -4.59 -43.27
C SER A 82 -28.60 -5.33 -42.97
N SER A 83 -29.56 -4.52 -42.43
CA SER A 83 -31.03 -4.73 -42.21
C SER A 83 -31.48 -5.60 -41.01
N SER A 84 -32.61 -5.38 -40.31
CA SER A 84 -33.70 -4.36 -40.40
C SER A 84 -34.36 -4.12 -39.01
N ALA A 85 -35.27 -3.14 -38.88
CA ALA A 85 -35.95 -2.73 -37.63
C ALA A 85 -37.45 -3.15 -37.53
N VAL A 86 -38.17 -2.65 -36.49
CA VAL A 86 -39.64 -2.73 -36.23
C VAL A 86 -40.07 -4.07 -35.57
N SER A 87 -40.98 -4.19 -34.58
CA SER A 87 -41.95 -3.34 -33.79
C SER A 87 -41.98 -3.86 -32.31
N THR A 88 -42.67 -3.33 -31.29
CA THR A 88 -44.12 -2.97 -31.11
C THR A 88 -44.40 -1.98 -29.94
N GLN A 89 -45.64 -1.46 -29.95
CA GLN A 89 -46.28 -0.52 -28.99
C GLN A 89 -46.59 -1.21 -27.62
N SER A 90 -47.14 -0.58 -26.57
CA SER A 90 -48.00 0.63 -26.44
C SER A 90 -47.98 1.26 -25.04
N ASN A 91 -48.32 2.56 -24.95
CA ASN A 91 -48.69 3.26 -23.71
C ASN A 91 -50.18 3.05 -23.39
N VAL A 92 -50.53 2.94 -22.09
CA VAL A 92 -51.85 3.33 -21.56
C VAL A 92 -51.64 4.05 -20.21
N THR A 93 -52.25 5.22 -20.07
CA THR A 93 -52.29 6.03 -18.84
C THR A 93 -53.60 5.80 -18.09
N LEU A 94 -53.57 5.71 -16.76
CA LEU A 94 -54.72 5.99 -15.87
C LEU A 94 -54.24 6.23 -14.41
N MET A 95 -54.95 7.12 -13.71
CA MET A 95 -54.76 7.61 -12.33
C MET A 95 -56.18 7.80 -11.73
N PRO A 96 -56.36 8.11 -10.43
CA PRO A 96 -55.82 7.51 -9.21
C PRO A 96 -56.94 7.20 -8.16
N SER A 97 -56.55 6.97 -6.89
CA SER A 97 -57.35 6.99 -5.63
C SER A 97 -58.08 5.71 -5.18
N GLY A 98 -58.03 5.42 -3.87
CA GLY A 98 -58.72 4.30 -3.20
C GLY A 98 -58.19 3.98 -1.79
N ILE A 99 -59.04 4.13 -0.76
CA ILE A 99 -58.71 4.14 0.68
C ILE A 99 -59.84 3.39 1.44
N CYS A 100 -59.62 2.48 2.41
CA CYS A 100 -58.39 2.01 3.07
C CYS A 100 -58.52 0.57 3.63
N SER A 101 -57.39 0.01 4.07
CA SER A 101 -57.23 -0.93 5.21
C SER A 101 -57.92 -2.32 5.22
N SER A 102 -57.10 -3.38 5.28
CA SER A 102 -57.43 -4.63 5.99
C SER A 102 -56.20 -5.35 6.61
N SER A 103 -55.68 -4.79 7.69
CA SER A 103 -55.29 -5.45 8.96
C SER A 103 -54.50 -6.79 9.05
N GLU A 104 -53.85 -7.36 8.02
CA GLU A 104 -53.09 -8.64 8.19
C GLU A 104 -51.59 -8.64 7.84
N ASP A 105 -51.05 -7.66 7.13
CA ASP A 105 -49.63 -7.69 6.67
C ASP A 105 -48.56 -7.30 7.73
N LEU A 106 -48.95 -6.82 8.92
CA LEU A 106 -48.00 -6.39 9.95
C LEU A 106 -47.06 -7.51 10.45
N ARG A 107 -47.42 -8.79 10.25
CA ARG A 107 -46.52 -9.92 10.54
C ARG A 107 -45.55 -10.22 9.39
N ALA A 108 -45.91 -9.96 8.14
CA ALA A 108 -45.05 -10.20 6.98
C ALA A 108 -43.88 -9.20 6.92
N GLN A 109 -44.12 -7.92 7.20
CA GLN A 109 -43.07 -6.90 7.22
C GLN A 109 -42.00 -7.16 8.30
N ASN A 110 -42.40 -7.60 9.50
CA ASN A 110 -41.44 -7.87 10.59
C ASN A 110 -40.50 -9.06 10.28
N VAL A 111 -40.97 -10.08 9.55
CA VAL A 111 -40.14 -11.25 9.21
C VAL A 111 -39.14 -10.94 8.10
N VAL A 112 -39.40 -9.95 7.24
CA VAL A 112 -38.42 -9.55 6.21
C VAL A 112 -37.34 -8.61 6.78
N ASP A 113 -37.71 -7.71 7.69
CA ASP A 113 -36.77 -6.74 8.28
C ASP A 113 -35.72 -7.41 9.20
N GLU A 114 -36.09 -8.49 9.88
CA GLU A 114 -35.17 -9.25 10.75
C GLU A 114 -34.05 -9.98 9.98
N PHE A 115 -34.24 -10.27 8.68
CA PHE A 115 -33.22 -10.86 7.80
C PHE A 115 -32.29 -9.81 7.15
N PHE A 116 -32.65 -8.53 7.18
CA PHE A 116 -31.86 -7.43 6.60
C PHE A 116 -31.25 -6.49 7.65
N GLN A 117 -30.97 -7.01 8.86
CA GLN A 117 -30.03 -6.40 9.81
C GLN A 117 -28.75 -5.99 9.05
N PRO A 118 -28.45 -4.68 8.89
CA PRO A 118 -27.30 -4.27 8.11
C PRO A 118 -26.03 -4.66 8.87
N VAL A 119 -25.38 -5.73 8.43
CA VAL A 119 -24.14 -6.25 9.01
C VAL A 119 -23.14 -5.11 9.11
N LYS A 120 -22.75 -4.75 10.34
CA LYS A 120 -21.77 -3.67 10.59
C LYS A 120 -20.54 -3.95 9.73
N PRO A 121 -20.13 -3.04 8.83
CA PRO A 121 -19.03 -3.31 7.91
C PRO A 121 -17.75 -3.59 8.69
N THR A 122 -16.96 -4.56 8.22
CA THR A 122 -15.66 -4.87 8.82
C THR A 122 -14.70 -3.71 8.64
N LEU A 123 -13.64 -3.62 9.46
CA LEU A 123 -12.66 -2.55 9.34
C LEU A 123 -12.08 -2.46 7.92
N GLY A 124 -11.79 -3.59 7.27
CA GLY A 124 -11.33 -3.61 5.88
C GLY A 124 -12.34 -3.07 4.87
N GLN A 125 -13.63 -3.31 5.08
CA GLN A 125 -14.69 -2.71 4.27
C GLN A 125 -14.76 -1.19 4.48
N ILE A 126 -14.68 -0.73 5.74
CA ILE A 126 -14.70 0.70 6.07
C ILE A 126 -13.46 1.40 5.50
N VAL A 127 -12.26 0.84 5.67
CA VAL A 127 -11.01 1.39 5.13
C VAL A 127 -11.08 1.51 3.61
N ARG A 128 -11.48 0.44 2.91
CA ARG A 128 -11.63 0.45 1.45
C ARG A 128 -12.66 1.48 0.97
N GLN A 129 -13.81 1.57 1.65
CA GLN A 129 -14.87 2.53 1.32
C GLN A 129 -14.41 3.97 1.54
N LYS A 130 -13.86 4.27 2.72
CA LYS A 130 -13.38 5.61 3.11
C LYS A 130 -12.27 6.11 2.20
N LEU A 131 -11.27 5.26 1.91
CA LEU A 131 -10.15 5.63 1.05
C LEU A 131 -10.48 5.63 -0.44
N SER A 132 -11.69 5.22 -0.85
CA SER A 132 -12.22 5.41 -2.22
C SER A 132 -11.26 4.89 -3.31
N GLU A 133 -10.72 3.68 -3.10
CA GLU A 133 -9.72 3.02 -3.96
C GLU A 133 -8.39 3.79 -4.15
N GLY A 134 -8.08 4.72 -3.24
CA GLY A 134 -6.78 5.41 -3.20
C GLY A 134 -5.63 4.41 -3.09
N ARG A 135 -4.76 4.39 -4.10
CA ARG A 135 -3.69 3.39 -4.25
C ARG A 135 -2.51 3.71 -3.37
N LYS A 136 -2.22 5.00 -3.15
CA LYS A 136 -1.09 5.47 -2.33
C LYS A 136 -1.56 6.44 -1.25
N VAL A 137 -1.11 6.23 -0.02
CA VAL A 137 -1.45 7.02 1.16
C VAL A 137 -0.15 7.54 1.78
N THR A 138 -0.12 8.82 2.14
CA THR A 138 0.95 9.38 2.99
C THR A 138 0.37 9.79 4.33
N CYS A 139 1.07 9.48 5.41
CA CYS A 139 0.60 9.76 6.77
C CYS A 139 1.73 10.33 7.64
N ARG A 140 1.44 11.42 8.34
CA ARG A 140 2.32 11.95 9.38
C ARG A 140 2.36 11.00 10.59
N LEU A 141 3.48 10.97 11.31
CA LEU A 141 3.61 10.17 12.53
C LEU A 141 3.10 10.89 13.78
N LEU A 142 3.62 12.08 14.09
CA LEU A 142 3.31 12.86 15.30
C LEU A 142 1.82 13.25 15.37
N GLY A 143 1.21 13.00 16.52
CA GLY A 143 -0.20 13.23 16.80
C GLY A 143 -1.18 12.30 16.07
N VAL A 144 -0.78 11.60 15.00
CA VAL A 144 -1.64 10.64 14.28
C VAL A 144 -1.38 9.22 14.76
N ILE A 145 -0.14 8.75 14.62
CA ILE A 145 0.28 7.37 14.93
C ILE A 145 1.04 7.33 16.26
N LEU A 146 1.89 8.34 16.48
CA LEU A 146 2.62 8.54 17.71
C LEU A 146 1.78 9.37 18.69
N GLU A 147 1.95 9.12 19.99
CA GLU A 147 1.38 9.94 21.06
C GLU A 147 2.03 11.32 21.11
N GLU A 148 3.32 11.38 20.79
CA GLU A 148 4.12 12.59 20.78
C GLU A 148 3.57 13.65 19.81
N SER A 149 3.66 14.92 20.20
CA SER A 149 3.09 16.08 19.49
C SER A 149 4.12 16.93 18.76
N SER A 150 5.37 16.91 19.25
CA SER A 150 6.49 17.71 18.74
C SER A 150 7.72 16.84 18.43
N PRO A 151 8.56 17.24 17.46
CA PRO A 151 9.77 16.49 17.13
C PRO A 151 10.83 16.54 18.24
N GLU A 152 10.76 17.49 19.16
CA GLU A 152 11.60 17.59 20.35
C GLU A 152 11.27 16.50 21.40
N GLU A 153 10.05 15.95 21.40
CA GLU A 153 9.68 14.80 22.24
C GLU A 153 10.35 13.50 21.76
N LEU A 154 10.54 13.35 20.43
CA LEU A 154 11.13 12.16 19.80
C LEU A 154 12.58 11.89 20.21
N GLN A 155 13.30 12.90 20.67
CA GLN A 155 14.65 12.77 21.22
C GLN A 155 14.68 11.96 22.53
N LYS A 156 13.54 11.87 23.25
CA LYS A 156 13.42 11.13 24.51
C LYS A 156 12.88 9.73 24.30
N GLN A 157 11.78 9.62 23.54
CA GLN A 157 11.08 8.38 23.23
C GLN A 157 10.13 8.58 22.05
N ALA A 158 9.62 7.48 21.50
CA ALA A 158 8.48 7.49 20.59
C ALA A 158 7.49 6.40 21.05
N THR A 159 6.20 6.71 21.04
CA THR A 159 5.16 5.86 21.62
C THR A 159 4.03 5.67 20.61
N VAL A 160 3.83 4.44 20.12
CA VAL A 160 2.78 4.16 19.13
C VAL A 160 1.44 3.99 19.84
N LYS A 161 0.42 4.74 19.40
CA LYS A 161 -0.95 4.61 19.87
C LYS A 161 -1.49 3.21 19.56
N SER A 162 -1.92 2.46 20.58
CA SER A 162 -2.50 1.13 20.39
C SER A 162 -3.79 1.16 19.56
N SER A 163 -4.59 2.23 19.69
CA SER A 163 -5.87 2.43 18.98
C SER A 163 -5.74 2.50 17.46
N VAL A 164 -4.57 2.83 16.90
CA VAL A 164 -4.40 2.97 15.44
C VAL A 164 -3.83 1.72 14.77
N LEU A 165 -3.38 0.72 15.52
CA LEU A 165 -2.64 -0.42 14.96
C LEU A 165 -3.45 -1.22 13.94
N ASP A 166 -4.67 -1.62 14.31
CA ASP A 166 -5.58 -2.35 13.40
C ASP A 166 -5.91 -1.54 12.15
N VAL A 167 -6.09 -0.22 12.31
CA VAL A 167 -6.36 0.70 11.20
C VAL A 167 -5.17 0.78 10.25
N LEU A 168 -3.94 0.95 10.75
CA LEU A 168 -2.74 1.01 9.94
C LEU A 168 -2.47 -0.30 9.20
N LEU A 169 -2.59 -1.43 9.90
CA LEU A 169 -2.40 -2.77 9.32
C LEU A 169 -3.49 -3.12 8.30
N GLU A 170 -4.69 -2.53 8.41
CA GLU A 170 -5.73 -2.67 7.39
C GLU A 170 -5.50 -1.75 6.18
N ILE A 171 -4.96 -0.55 6.39
CA ILE A 171 -4.54 0.35 5.30
C ILE A 171 -3.41 -0.30 4.48
N THR A 172 -2.41 -0.93 5.10
CA THR A 172 -1.29 -1.58 4.36
C THR A 172 -1.72 -2.76 3.48
N LYS A 173 -2.91 -3.34 3.70
CA LYS A 173 -3.45 -4.43 2.85
C LYS A 173 -3.99 -3.94 1.51
N PHE A 174 -4.39 -2.67 1.41
CA PHE A 174 -5.06 -2.11 0.23
C PHE A 174 -4.31 -0.93 -0.40
N CYS A 175 -3.47 -0.25 0.39
CA CYS A 175 -2.81 0.98 -0.01
C CYS A 175 -1.29 0.87 0.15
N ASP A 176 -0.59 1.48 -0.81
CA ASP A 176 0.83 1.79 -0.73
C ASP A 176 1.04 2.92 0.30
N LEU A 177 1.13 2.54 1.57
CA LEU A 177 1.29 3.46 2.70
C LEU A 177 2.75 3.90 2.86
N TYR A 178 2.95 5.21 3.00
CA TYR A 178 4.19 5.84 3.44
C TYR A 178 3.95 6.62 4.73
N LEU A 179 4.82 6.39 5.72
CA LEU A 179 4.85 7.18 6.95
C LEU A 179 5.95 8.23 6.84
N MET A 180 5.74 9.41 7.43
CA MET A 180 6.72 10.48 7.33
C MET A 180 6.72 11.41 8.53
N GLU A 181 7.89 11.91 8.90
CA GLU A 181 8.00 12.90 9.99
C GLU A 181 9.19 13.85 9.84
N ARG A 182 9.07 15.01 10.51
CA ARG A 182 10.21 15.87 10.80
C ARG A 182 10.94 15.35 12.03
N VAL A 183 12.25 15.15 11.94
CA VAL A 183 13.14 14.81 13.05
C VAL A 183 14.21 15.86 13.24
N ILE A 184 14.85 15.87 14.40
CA ILE A 184 15.94 16.80 14.74
C ILE A 184 17.31 16.12 14.53
N ASP A 185 17.39 14.80 14.75
CA ASP A 185 18.61 14.00 14.71
C ASP A 185 18.33 12.51 14.37
N ASP A 186 19.38 11.79 14.01
CA ASP A 186 19.39 10.35 13.74
C ASP A 186 18.99 9.48 14.96
N GLU A 187 18.98 10.04 16.18
CA GLU A 187 18.56 9.34 17.38
C GLU A 187 17.03 9.29 17.47
N SER A 188 16.36 10.41 17.18
CA SER A 188 14.92 10.51 16.99
C SER A 188 14.42 9.54 15.90
N GLU A 189 15.14 9.42 14.78
CA GLU A 189 14.81 8.41 13.74
C GLU A 189 14.83 6.99 14.28
N LYS A 190 15.87 6.62 15.04
CA LYS A 190 15.99 5.29 15.66
C LYS A 190 14.90 5.04 16.68
N ASN A 191 14.56 6.04 17.50
CA ASN A 191 13.48 5.95 18.49
C ASN A 191 12.14 5.65 17.82
N VAL A 192 11.79 6.41 16.76
CA VAL A 192 10.58 6.16 15.97
C VAL A 192 10.60 4.76 15.33
N LEU A 193 11.68 4.38 14.67
CA LEU A 193 11.78 3.08 14.01
C LEU A 193 11.67 1.92 15.01
N LEU A 194 12.30 2.04 16.19
CA LEU A 194 12.22 1.05 17.25
C LEU A 194 10.79 0.95 17.84
N ALA A 195 10.11 2.08 18.02
CA ALA A 195 8.72 2.10 18.49
C ALA A 195 7.76 1.42 17.51
N LEU A 196 7.88 1.70 16.20
CA LEU A 196 7.09 1.05 15.14
C LEU A 196 7.39 -0.46 15.06
N GLU A 197 8.65 -0.86 15.25
CA GLU A 197 9.08 -2.26 15.26
C GLU A 197 8.52 -3.02 16.46
N ASN A 198 8.63 -2.45 17.66
CA ASN A 198 8.08 -3.01 18.91
C ASN A 198 6.54 -3.10 18.88
N ALA A 199 5.87 -2.16 18.19
CA ALA A 199 4.43 -2.18 17.98
C ALA A 199 3.97 -3.19 16.90
N GLY A 200 4.89 -3.92 16.27
CA GLY A 200 4.58 -4.96 15.29
C GLY A 200 4.21 -4.44 13.89
N ILE A 201 4.40 -3.15 13.60
CA ILE A 201 4.00 -2.53 12.32
C ILE A 201 4.81 -3.08 11.13
N PHE A 202 6.04 -3.57 11.36
CA PHE A 202 6.91 -4.15 10.33
C PHE A 202 6.79 -5.68 10.18
N THR A 203 5.71 -6.30 10.67
CA THR A 203 5.47 -7.75 10.56
C THR A 203 4.99 -8.16 9.16
N SER A 204 4.87 -9.47 8.91
CA SER A 204 4.42 -10.00 7.61
C SER A 204 3.00 -9.54 7.28
N GLY A 205 2.84 -8.74 6.22
CA GLY A 205 1.58 -8.08 5.85
C GLY A 205 1.41 -6.64 6.38
N GLY A 206 2.36 -6.16 7.18
CA GLY A 206 2.46 -4.78 7.64
C GLY A 206 3.26 -3.87 6.68
N LEU A 207 3.81 -2.80 7.24
CA LEU A 207 4.58 -1.79 6.52
C LEU A 207 6.03 -2.26 6.28
N VAL A 208 6.65 -1.81 5.19
CA VAL A 208 8.09 -1.99 4.96
C VAL A 208 8.85 -0.81 5.57
N LYS A 209 9.95 -1.08 6.31
CA LYS A 209 10.76 -0.06 7.00
C LYS A 209 11.22 1.08 6.08
N ASP A 210 11.56 0.78 4.84
CA ASP A 210 11.97 1.73 3.78
C ASP A 210 10.85 2.71 3.35
N LYS A 211 9.61 2.53 3.82
CA LYS A 211 8.48 3.46 3.59
C LYS A 211 8.24 4.41 4.77
N VAL A 212 9.13 4.42 5.76
CA VAL A 212 9.18 5.44 6.82
C VAL A 212 10.22 6.48 6.42
N LEU A 213 9.79 7.70 6.12
CA LEU A 213 10.60 8.76 5.53
C LEU A 213 10.84 9.91 6.51
N PHE A 214 12.10 10.25 6.74
CA PHE A 214 12.49 11.30 7.69
C PHE A 214 13.03 12.53 6.97
N CYS A 215 12.82 13.71 7.57
CA CYS A 215 13.33 14.98 7.06
C CYS A 215 13.62 15.95 8.21
N SER A 216 14.49 16.94 8.01
CA SER A 216 14.83 17.94 9.03
C SER A 216 13.88 19.16 9.06
N THR A 217 13.04 19.33 8.03
CA THR A 217 12.18 20.52 7.84
C THR A 217 10.78 20.14 7.36
N GLU A 218 9.77 20.94 7.71
CA GLU A 218 8.40 20.74 7.22
C GLU A 218 8.28 20.88 5.69
N ASN A 219 9.09 21.76 5.09
CA ASN A 219 9.22 21.85 3.62
C ASN A 219 9.72 20.53 3.01
N GLY A 220 10.56 19.78 3.73
CA GLY A 220 10.97 18.42 3.36
C GLY A 220 9.78 17.45 3.31
N ARG A 221 8.93 17.44 4.34
CA ARG A 221 7.70 16.63 4.39
C ARG A 221 6.77 16.99 3.22
N THR A 222 6.51 18.27 2.98
CA THR A 222 5.72 18.75 1.81
C THR A 222 6.35 18.32 0.48
N SER A 223 7.69 18.33 0.37
CA SER A 223 8.41 17.86 -0.83
C SER A 223 8.24 16.36 -1.08
N PHE A 224 8.32 15.53 -0.03
CA PHE A 224 8.05 14.09 -0.15
C PHE A 224 6.61 13.83 -0.62
N VAL A 225 5.61 14.47 -0.02
CA VAL A 225 4.21 14.28 -0.43
C VAL A 225 4.00 14.67 -1.90
N ARG A 226 4.58 15.78 -2.35
CA ARG A 226 4.48 16.22 -3.75
C ARG A 226 5.20 15.30 -4.73
N GLN A 227 6.32 14.68 -4.35
CA GLN A 227 7.05 13.73 -5.21
C GLN A 227 6.44 12.33 -5.21
N LEU A 228 5.78 11.93 -4.13
CA LEU A 228 5.09 10.65 -4.04
C LEU A 228 3.76 10.65 -4.81
N GLU A 229 3.16 11.81 -5.03
CA GLU A 229 1.85 11.98 -5.68
C GLU A 229 0.78 11.00 -5.13
N PRO A 230 0.50 10.98 -3.82
CA PRO A 230 -0.46 10.07 -3.23
C PRO A 230 -1.90 10.49 -3.53
N ASP A 231 -2.81 9.51 -3.54
CA ASP A 231 -4.25 9.77 -3.63
C ASP A 231 -4.76 10.40 -2.31
N TRP A 232 -4.15 10.03 -1.18
CA TRP A 232 -4.48 10.51 0.16
C TRP A 232 -3.26 11.06 0.93
N HIS A 233 -3.49 12.16 1.65
CA HIS A 233 -2.55 12.69 2.65
C HIS A 233 -3.22 12.89 4.01
N ILE A 234 -2.55 12.47 5.09
CA ILE A 234 -3.02 12.59 6.47
C ILE A 234 -1.96 13.35 7.28
N ASP A 235 -2.31 14.51 7.84
CA ASP A 235 -1.43 15.34 8.68
C ASP A 235 -2.26 16.08 9.75
N THR A 236 -1.59 16.55 10.80
CA THR A 236 -2.12 17.39 11.88
C THR A 236 -1.88 18.87 11.64
N ASN A 237 -0.85 19.24 10.84
CA ASN A 237 -0.49 20.62 10.53
C ASN A 237 -1.44 21.21 9.45
N PRO A 238 -2.28 22.22 9.77
CA PRO A 238 -3.24 22.79 8.83
C PRO A 238 -2.57 23.58 7.69
N GLU A 239 -1.36 24.10 7.88
CA GLU A 239 -0.64 24.84 6.85
C GLU A 239 -0.21 23.90 5.72
N ILE A 240 0.31 22.72 6.05
CA ILE A 240 0.71 21.69 5.09
C ILE A 240 -0.53 21.18 4.33
N VAL A 241 -1.61 20.85 5.03
CA VAL A 241 -2.89 20.44 4.41
C VAL A 241 -3.41 21.52 3.45
N SER A 242 -3.33 22.79 3.82
CA SER A 242 -3.74 23.92 2.97
C SER A 242 -2.84 24.09 1.73
N GLN A 243 -1.51 23.97 1.89
CA GLN A 243 -0.55 24.02 0.78
C GLN A 243 -0.73 22.87 -0.21
N LEU A 244 -1.02 21.66 0.30
CA LEU A 244 -1.17 20.43 -0.48
C LEU A 244 -2.56 20.24 -1.12
N ALA A 245 -3.57 21.01 -0.70
CA ALA A 245 -4.95 20.87 -1.19
C ALA A 245 -5.14 21.03 -2.70
N ARG A 246 -4.19 21.65 -3.42
CA ARG A 246 -4.22 21.76 -4.89
C ARG A 246 -3.53 20.61 -5.63
N PHE A 247 -2.80 19.76 -4.91
CA PHE A 247 -1.99 18.67 -5.47
C PHE A 247 -2.56 17.29 -5.12
N ILE A 248 -3.20 17.14 -3.97
CA ILE A 248 -3.67 15.85 -3.44
C ILE A 248 -5.18 15.71 -3.61
N LYS A 249 -5.62 14.55 -4.11
CA LYS A 249 -7.04 14.28 -4.43
C LYS A 249 -7.93 14.29 -3.19
N TYR A 250 -7.46 13.70 -2.09
CA TYR A 250 -8.16 13.64 -0.81
C TYR A 250 -7.21 13.87 0.36
N GLN A 251 -7.67 14.56 1.39
CA GLN A 251 -6.88 14.81 2.59
C GLN A 251 -7.69 14.55 3.86
N LEU A 252 -7.02 14.11 4.91
CA LEU A 252 -7.57 13.99 6.25
C LEU A 252 -6.74 14.86 7.21
N HIS A 253 -7.34 15.95 7.67
CA HIS A 253 -6.78 16.76 8.75
C HIS A 253 -7.18 16.16 10.10
N ILE A 254 -6.18 15.73 10.88
CA ILE A 254 -6.40 15.26 12.24
C ILE A 254 -6.34 16.46 13.19
N SER A 255 -7.48 16.80 13.79
CA SER A 255 -7.62 17.92 14.71
C SER A 255 -8.80 17.74 15.66
N PRO A 256 -8.63 17.95 16.98
CA PRO A 256 -9.72 17.89 17.95
C PRO A 256 -10.74 19.02 17.77
N VAL A 257 -10.33 20.14 17.16
CA VAL A 257 -11.18 21.29 16.84
C VAL A 257 -11.48 21.28 15.35
N ARG A 258 -12.76 21.40 14.97
CA ARG A 258 -13.16 21.50 13.57
C ARG A 258 -12.78 22.88 13.01
N PRO A 259 -11.95 22.97 11.95
CA PRO A 259 -11.61 24.26 11.35
C PRO A 259 -12.82 24.88 10.67
N GLU A 260 -12.92 26.22 10.73
CA GLU A 260 -14.07 26.97 10.17
C GLU A 260 -14.14 26.90 8.63
N ARG A 261 -12.98 26.79 7.97
CA ARG A 261 -12.86 26.74 6.51
C ARG A 261 -11.78 25.74 6.10
N THR A 262 -12.19 24.75 5.33
CA THR A 262 -11.33 23.75 4.69
C THR A 262 -11.68 23.63 3.22
N ALA A 263 -10.72 23.23 2.39
CA ALA A 263 -10.97 22.94 0.98
C ALA A 263 -11.87 21.70 0.84
N ALA A 264 -12.63 21.61 -0.27
CA ALA A 264 -13.64 20.55 -0.44
C ALA A 264 -13.09 19.11 -0.46
N ASN A 265 -11.78 18.94 -0.69
CA ASN A 265 -11.07 17.67 -0.62
C ASN A 265 -10.48 17.35 0.77
N VAL A 266 -10.67 18.21 1.78
CA VAL A 266 -10.15 18.04 3.14
C VAL A 266 -11.27 17.59 4.08
N SER A 267 -11.21 16.33 4.50
CA SER A 267 -11.97 15.82 5.64
C SER A 267 -11.29 16.18 6.95
N THR A 268 -12.05 16.29 8.05
CA THR A 268 -11.50 16.50 9.41
C THR A 268 -12.02 15.42 10.35
N SER A 269 -11.16 14.93 11.24
CA SER A 269 -11.51 13.99 12.32
C SER A 269 -10.66 14.29 13.57
N PRO A 270 -11.15 14.07 14.81
CA PRO A 270 -10.34 14.20 16.02
C PRO A 270 -9.17 13.21 16.08
N SER A 271 -9.33 12.02 15.47
CA SER A 271 -8.33 10.97 15.43
C SER A 271 -8.51 10.05 14.21
N LEU A 272 -7.53 9.17 13.96
CA LEU A 272 -7.53 8.27 12.80
C LEU A 272 -8.57 7.16 12.98
N GLU A 273 -8.56 6.53 14.15
CA GLU A 273 -9.53 5.54 14.61
C GLU A 273 -10.96 6.06 14.56
N HIS A 274 -11.21 7.33 14.92
CA HIS A 274 -12.53 7.95 14.80
C HIS A 274 -12.97 8.13 13.34
N PHE A 275 -12.04 8.41 12.41
CA PHE A 275 -12.38 8.53 10.98
C PHE A 275 -12.85 7.20 10.37
N PHE A 276 -12.32 6.08 10.85
CA PHE A 276 -12.67 4.71 10.44
C PHE A 276 -13.67 4.01 11.39
N GLY A 277 -14.14 4.65 12.45
CA GLY A 277 -15.20 4.13 13.33
C GLY A 277 -14.75 3.04 14.32
N CYS A 278 -13.50 3.10 14.77
CA CYS A 278 -12.85 2.17 15.71
C CYS A 278 -12.85 2.67 17.17
N VAL A 279 -13.89 3.37 17.59
CA VAL A 279 -14.07 3.91 18.95
C VAL A 279 -15.17 3.15 19.68
#